data_AF-A0A838MX40-F1
#
_entry.id   AF-A0A838MX40-F1
#
_cell.length_a   1.000
_cell.length_b   1.000
_cell.length_c   1.000
_cell.angle_alpha   90.00
_cell.angle_beta   90.00
_cell.angle_gamma   90.00
#
_symmetry.space_group_name_H-M   'P 1'
#
loop_
_entity.id
_entity.type
_entity.pdbx_description
1 polymer ?
#
loop_
_entity_poly.entity_id
_entity_poly.type
_entity_poly.pdbx_seq_one_letter_code
_entity_poly.pdbx_strand_id
1 'polypeptide(L)'
;MFADDAPAKDIKTPRIAAEIWHNGEFIKWEDARVHVMSHVLHYGSSVFEGIRCYNTERGPAIFRLREHMQRLINSAKIYRMDHDWSIDELCEGATELVQRSGLEQCYLRPIIFRSLDEARPAFGVNPFPNPLSCYIGAWDWGKYLGDEAIEQGVDVCVSSWNRLSPNSMPVMAKSGANYMNSQLIKMEAIKNGYAEGIALDDRGFVSEGSGENIFLVHDGKVITPPLSSSILPGITRDSVIQICRELEIPVQETGIQRAALYVADELFFTGTAAEVTPIRSVDKIKVGTGHRGEITERIQQAYFQITVGERPAPGNWLTYVNEARQSQAALDNNGRRAAKQPAFSPDSMKEEAENFSAAASD
;
A
#
# COMPACT_ATOMS: atom_id res chain seq x y z
N MET A 1 -20.55 8.04 29.37
CA MET A 1 -21.64 7.12 29.00
C MET A 1 -21.92 7.33 27.52
N PHE A 2 -21.33 6.51 26.67
CA PHE A 2 -21.80 6.38 25.28
C PHE A 2 -22.83 5.24 25.31
N ALA A 3 -23.95 5.46 24.63
CA ALA A 3 -25.05 4.52 24.62
C ALA A 3 -24.61 3.21 23.94
N ASP A 4 -24.56 2.15 24.74
CA ASP A 4 -24.71 0.77 24.28
C ASP A 4 -26.17 0.63 23.82
N ASP A 5 -26.39 0.46 22.52
CA ASP A 5 -27.48 -0.31 21.92
C ASP A 5 -27.56 0.00 20.41
N ALA A 6 -26.60 -0.52 19.68
CA ALA A 6 -26.81 -0.90 18.29
C ALA A 6 -26.53 -2.41 18.21
N PRO A 7 -27.40 -3.23 17.60
CA PRO A 7 -27.09 -4.63 17.40
C PRO A 7 -25.87 -4.69 16.47
N ALA A 8 -24.71 -5.05 17.02
CA ALA A 8 -23.54 -5.35 16.24
C ALA A 8 -23.92 -6.49 15.30
N LYS A 9 -24.06 -6.20 14.00
CA LYS A 9 -23.93 -7.25 12.99
C LYS A 9 -22.53 -7.80 13.18
N ASP A 10 -22.41 -8.97 13.80
CA ASP A 10 -21.13 -9.65 14.02
C ASP A 10 -20.38 -9.76 12.69
N ILE A 11 -19.40 -8.88 12.51
CA ILE A 11 -18.34 -9.12 11.55
C ILE A 11 -17.49 -10.20 12.21
N LYS A 12 -17.50 -11.43 11.67
CA LYS A 12 -16.55 -12.48 12.08
C LYS A 12 -15.17 -11.85 12.19
N THR A 13 -14.56 -11.92 13.38
CA THR A 13 -13.22 -11.41 13.61
C THR A 13 -12.29 -11.85 12.47
N PRO A 14 -11.61 -10.92 11.77
CA PRO A 14 -10.77 -11.29 10.64
C PRO A 14 -9.70 -12.27 11.12
N ARG A 15 -9.39 -13.28 10.30
CA ARG A 15 -8.27 -14.19 10.59
C ARG A 15 -6.98 -13.38 10.46
N ILE A 16 -6.24 -13.25 11.56
CA ILE A 16 -4.96 -12.56 11.61
C ILE A 16 -3.84 -13.60 11.46
N ALA A 17 -2.75 -13.25 10.78
CA ALA A 17 -1.56 -14.11 10.73
C ALA A 17 -0.97 -14.30 12.14
N ALA A 18 -0.57 -15.53 12.46
CA ALA A 18 0.01 -15.85 13.79
C ALA A 18 1.42 -15.29 13.97
N GLU A 19 2.14 -15.08 12.87
CA GLU A 19 3.46 -14.45 12.81
C GLU A 19 3.38 -13.10 12.11
N ILE A 20 4.38 -12.26 12.35
CA ILE A 20 4.58 -10.95 11.73
C ILE A 20 6.06 -10.83 11.37
N TRP A 21 6.34 -10.25 10.21
CA TRP A 21 7.73 -9.97 9.81
C TRP A 21 8.19 -8.70 10.52
N HIS A 22 9.38 -8.73 11.13
CA HIS A 22 10.01 -7.63 11.86
C HIS A 22 11.52 -7.62 11.58
N ASN A 23 12.02 -6.59 10.90
CA ASN A 23 13.44 -6.38 10.61
C ASN A 23 14.18 -7.63 10.07
N GLY A 24 13.56 -8.37 9.15
CA GLY A 24 14.15 -9.56 8.53
C GLY A 24 13.76 -10.89 9.18
N GLU A 25 13.11 -10.87 10.36
CA GLU A 25 12.74 -12.07 11.11
C GLU A 25 11.23 -12.23 11.26
N PHE A 26 10.77 -13.47 11.40
CA PHE A 26 9.37 -13.76 11.75
C PHE A 26 9.26 -13.94 13.26
N ILE A 27 8.46 -13.09 13.90
CA ILE A 27 8.14 -13.19 15.33
C ILE A 27 6.66 -13.49 15.50
N LYS A 28 6.25 -13.94 16.68
CA LYS A 28 4.82 -14.12 16.96
C LYS A 28 4.11 -12.78 16.99
N TRP A 29 2.84 -12.76 16.59
CA TRP A 29 1.97 -11.58 16.67
C TRP A 29 1.95 -10.94 18.07
N GLU A 30 1.99 -11.76 19.10
CA GLU A 30 2.00 -11.32 20.50
C GLU A 30 3.32 -10.69 20.97
N ASP A 31 4.41 -10.88 20.22
CA ASP A 31 5.72 -10.32 20.55
C ASP A 31 5.97 -8.98 19.82
N ALA A 32 5.17 -8.65 18.81
CA ALA A 32 5.22 -7.35 18.14
C ALA A 32 4.68 -6.25 19.07
N ARG A 33 5.59 -5.65 19.83
CA ARG A 33 5.32 -4.61 20.83
C ARG A 33 6.28 -3.45 20.65
N VAL A 34 5.83 -2.26 21.05
CA VAL A 34 6.65 -1.05 21.10
C VAL A 34 6.42 -0.37 22.44
N HIS A 35 7.47 0.24 23.00
CA HIS A 35 7.35 1.02 24.22
C HIS A 35 6.47 2.26 23.97
N VAL A 36 5.63 2.66 24.94
CA VAL A 36 4.72 3.82 24.82
C VAL A 36 5.46 5.15 24.56
N MET A 37 6.75 5.20 24.94
CA MET A 37 7.64 6.33 24.70
C MET A 37 8.36 6.29 23.33
N SER A 38 7.96 5.38 22.43
CA SER A 38 8.45 5.36 21.05
C SER A 38 8.10 6.66 20.33
N HIS A 39 9.07 7.24 19.62
CA HIS A 39 8.94 8.54 18.95
C HIS A 39 7.69 8.62 18.05
N VAL A 40 7.39 7.54 17.33
CA VAL A 40 6.21 7.45 16.45
C VAL A 40 4.87 7.73 17.16
N LEU A 41 4.71 7.34 18.42
CA LEU A 41 3.43 7.48 19.14
C LEU A 41 3.13 8.93 19.52
N HIS A 42 4.16 9.76 19.62
CA HIS A 42 4.04 11.17 20.04
C HIS A 42 4.14 12.14 18.85
N TYR A 43 4.88 11.76 17.80
CA TYR A 43 5.19 12.65 16.68
C TYR A 43 4.76 12.13 15.31
N GLY A 44 4.07 10.99 15.23
CA GLY A 44 3.54 10.45 13.97
C GLY A 44 4.62 10.04 12.96
N SER A 45 5.86 9.81 13.41
CA SER A 45 7.04 9.58 12.57
C SER A 45 7.08 8.16 11.98
N SER A 46 6.11 7.85 11.12
CA SER A 46 6.00 6.59 10.38
C SER A 46 5.61 6.80 8.93
N VAL A 47 5.95 5.80 8.12
CA VAL A 47 5.47 5.60 6.76
C VAL A 47 4.97 4.17 6.62
N PHE A 48 3.96 3.95 5.80
CA PHE A 48 3.34 2.63 5.70
C PHE A 48 2.77 2.38 4.31
N GLU A 49 2.43 1.12 4.05
CA GLU A 49 1.74 0.70 2.84
C GLU A 49 0.46 -0.06 3.11
N GLY A 50 -0.37 -0.12 2.08
CA GLY A 50 -1.56 -0.94 2.06
C GLY A 50 -1.57 -1.77 0.79
N ILE A 51 -1.45 -3.08 0.93
CA ILE A 51 -1.29 -4.01 -0.20
C ILE A 51 -2.33 -5.12 -0.07
N ARG A 52 -2.94 -5.54 -1.18
CA ARG A 52 -3.85 -6.68 -1.21
C ARG A 52 -3.20 -7.89 -1.84
N CYS A 53 -3.47 -9.04 -1.24
CA CYS A 53 -3.29 -10.35 -1.85
C CYS A 53 -4.67 -10.91 -2.20
N TYR A 54 -4.85 -11.31 -3.45
CA TYR A 54 -6.09 -11.85 -3.99
C TYR A 54 -5.96 -13.36 -4.15
N ASN A 55 -7.08 -14.06 -3.96
CA ASN A 55 -7.18 -15.46 -4.31
C ASN A 55 -7.31 -15.58 -5.84
N THR A 56 -6.50 -16.44 -6.46
CA THR A 56 -6.48 -16.67 -7.91
C THR A 56 -6.46 -18.17 -8.19
N GLU A 57 -6.71 -18.59 -9.42
CA GLU A 57 -6.61 -20.00 -9.81
C GLU A 57 -5.19 -20.59 -9.61
N ARG A 58 -4.15 -19.75 -9.62
CA ARG A 58 -2.75 -20.14 -9.37
C ARG A 58 -2.35 -20.05 -7.90
N GLY A 59 -3.32 -19.82 -7.02
CA GLY A 59 -3.13 -19.56 -5.60
C GLY A 59 -3.04 -18.06 -5.28
N PRO A 60 -2.58 -17.68 -4.08
CA PRO A 60 -2.57 -16.30 -3.64
C PRO A 60 -1.61 -15.44 -4.47
N ALA A 61 -2.05 -14.27 -4.92
CA ALA A 61 -1.22 -13.33 -5.68
C ALA A 61 -1.25 -11.94 -5.06
N ILE A 62 -0.09 -11.36 -4.80
CA ILE A 62 0.03 -10.00 -4.24
C ILE A 62 0.03 -9.00 -5.40
N PHE A 63 -0.92 -8.05 -5.36
CA PHE A 63 -1.08 -7.06 -6.41
C PHE A 63 -0.07 -5.91 -6.25
N ARG A 64 0.75 -5.71 -7.28
CA ARG A 64 1.74 -4.63 -7.45
C ARG A 64 2.68 -4.47 -6.25
N LEU A 65 3.12 -5.62 -5.71
CA LEU A 65 3.96 -5.71 -4.51
C LEU A 65 5.21 -4.82 -4.61
N ARG A 66 5.94 -4.92 -5.72
CA ARG A 66 7.19 -4.17 -5.91
C ARG A 66 6.94 -2.66 -5.92
N GLU A 67 5.89 -2.20 -6.58
CA GLU A 67 5.54 -0.78 -6.64
C GLU A 67 5.12 -0.24 -5.27
N HIS A 68 4.39 -1.04 -4.48
CA HIS A 68 4.07 -0.70 -3.10
C HIS A 68 5.33 -0.57 -2.25
N MET A 69 6.23 -1.56 -2.28
CA MET A 69 7.49 -1.50 -1.51
C MET A 69 8.39 -0.36 -1.98
N GLN A 70 8.45 -0.07 -3.27
CA GLN A 70 9.17 1.09 -3.80
C GLN A 70 8.60 2.41 -3.25
N ARG A 71 7.28 2.54 -3.13
CA ARG A 71 6.64 3.74 -2.55
C ARG A 71 6.86 3.84 -1.04
N LEU A 72 6.93 2.71 -0.33
CA LEU A 72 7.34 2.68 1.09
C LEU A 72 8.73 3.28 1.27
N ILE A 73 9.72 2.81 0.49
CA ILE A 73 11.09 3.33 0.53
C ILE A 73 11.15 4.81 0.13
N ASN A 74 10.41 5.22 -0.91
CA ASN A 74 10.36 6.63 -1.31
C ASN A 74 9.76 7.51 -0.20
N SER A 75 8.74 7.02 0.51
CA SER A 75 8.15 7.72 1.65
C SER A 75 9.15 7.85 2.81
N ALA A 76 9.89 6.78 3.11
CA ALA A 76 10.95 6.78 4.12
C ALA A 76 12.06 7.78 3.77
N LYS A 77 12.48 7.81 2.50
CA LYS A 77 13.50 8.74 1.97
C LYS A 77 13.10 10.21 2.14
N ILE A 78 11.84 10.57 1.87
CA ILE A 78 11.33 11.94 2.07
C ILE A 78 11.54 12.41 3.53
N TYR A 79 11.39 11.50 4.49
CA TYR A 79 11.52 11.77 5.93
C TYR A 79 12.90 11.41 6.51
N ARG A 80 13.93 11.23 5.66
CA ARG A 80 15.32 10.94 6.07
C ARG A 80 15.40 9.75 7.03
N MET A 81 14.64 8.71 6.73
CA MET A 81 14.69 7.43 7.43
C MET A 81 15.72 6.56 6.71
N ASP A 82 17.00 6.76 7.02
CA ASP A 82 18.09 5.99 6.41
C ASP A 82 18.10 4.56 6.98
N HIS A 83 17.98 3.57 6.10
CA HIS A 83 17.88 2.15 6.45
C HIS A 83 18.53 1.28 5.37
N ASP A 84 18.77 0.01 5.69
CA ASP A 84 19.42 -0.96 4.78
C ASP A 84 18.44 -1.91 4.08
N TRP A 85 17.15 -1.91 4.45
CA TRP A 85 16.16 -2.79 3.81
C TRP A 85 16.07 -2.55 2.32
N SER A 86 16.27 -3.62 1.55
CA SER A 86 16.10 -3.57 0.09
C SER A 86 14.63 -3.80 -0.29
N ILE A 87 14.25 -3.37 -1.50
CA ILE A 87 12.91 -3.66 -2.02
C ILE A 87 12.69 -5.17 -2.16
N ASP A 88 13.72 -5.91 -2.56
CA ASP A 88 13.64 -7.36 -2.76
C ASP A 88 13.40 -8.06 -1.42
N GLU A 89 14.16 -7.72 -0.38
CA GLU A 89 13.99 -8.25 0.98
C GLU A 89 12.56 -7.98 1.51
N LEU A 90 12.02 -6.78 1.31
CA LEU A 90 10.66 -6.45 1.75
C LEU A 90 9.60 -7.23 0.95
N CYS A 91 9.82 -7.44 -0.35
CA CYS A 91 8.92 -8.25 -1.18
C CYS A 91 8.95 -9.72 -0.75
N GLU A 92 10.14 -10.26 -0.46
CA GLU A 92 10.34 -11.62 0.05
C GLU A 92 9.66 -11.79 1.41
N GLY A 93 9.91 -10.88 2.36
CA GLY A 93 9.28 -10.90 3.68
C GLY A 93 7.76 -10.84 3.63
N ALA A 94 7.18 -10.02 2.75
CA ALA A 94 5.73 -9.96 2.54
C ALA A 94 5.19 -11.27 1.92
N THR A 95 5.87 -11.82 0.92
CA THR A 95 5.44 -13.04 0.23
C THR A 95 5.50 -14.25 1.15
N GLU A 96 6.59 -14.39 1.90
CA GLU A 96 6.78 -15.47 2.88
C GLU A 96 5.79 -15.32 4.06
N LEU A 97 5.46 -14.10 4.48
CA LEU A 97 4.41 -13.88 5.48
C LEU A 97 3.05 -14.42 5.03
N VAL A 98 2.62 -14.08 3.81
CA VAL A 98 1.36 -14.59 3.26
C VAL A 98 1.40 -16.12 3.20
N GLN A 99 2.51 -16.69 2.74
CA GLN A 99 2.70 -18.14 2.68
C GLN A 99 2.56 -18.81 4.06
N ARG A 100 3.32 -18.34 5.07
CA ARG A 100 3.31 -18.88 6.43
C ARG A 100 1.96 -18.73 7.11
N SER A 101 1.25 -17.64 6.81
CA SER A 101 -0.07 -17.38 7.38
C SER A 101 -1.15 -18.35 6.90
N GLY A 102 -0.97 -18.96 5.71
CA GLY A 102 -1.98 -19.79 5.05
C GLY A 102 -3.26 -19.03 4.71
N LEU A 103 -3.15 -17.72 4.48
CA LEU A 103 -4.24 -16.86 3.99
C LEU A 103 -4.29 -16.94 2.46
N GLU A 104 -5.47 -17.21 1.91
CA GLU A 104 -5.67 -17.27 0.45
C GLU A 104 -5.90 -15.89 -0.17
N GLN A 105 -6.43 -14.99 0.64
CA GLN A 105 -6.60 -13.56 0.37
C GLN A 105 -6.31 -12.82 1.66
N CYS A 106 -5.68 -11.65 1.57
CA CYS A 106 -5.39 -10.84 2.74
C CYS A 106 -5.06 -9.40 2.39
N TYR A 107 -4.95 -8.59 3.42
CA TYR A 107 -4.35 -7.27 3.36
C TYR A 107 -3.04 -7.29 4.13
N LEU A 108 -2.01 -6.73 3.52
CA LEU A 108 -0.68 -6.54 4.09
C LEU A 108 -0.49 -5.08 4.51
N ARG A 109 0.13 -4.89 5.67
CA ARG A 109 0.49 -3.59 6.23
C ARG A 109 1.98 -3.52 6.55
N PRO A 110 2.82 -3.22 5.55
CA PRO A 110 4.18 -2.77 5.82
C PRO A 110 4.17 -1.42 6.53
N ILE A 111 5.03 -1.23 7.52
CA ILE A 111 5.23 0.03 8.23
C ILE A 111 6.69 0.18 8.62
N ILE A 112 7.26 1.37 8.38
CA ILE A 112 8.57 1.80 8.89
C ILE A 112 8.32 2.97 9.83
N PHE A 113 8.90 2.94 11.02
CA PHE A 113 8.73 4.01 12.00
C PHE A 113 9.95 4.19 12.89
N ARG A 114 10.04 5.36 13.54
CA ARG A 114 11.05 5.63 14.56
C ARG A 114 10.59 5.11 15.92
N SER A 115 11.31 4.14 16.45
CA SER A 115 11.05 3.47 17.73
C SER A 115 11.83 4.14 18.87
N LEU A 116 11.98 3.47 20.00
CA LEU A 116 12.75 3.92 21.16
C LEU A 116 14.02 3.07 21.32
N ASP A 117 15.19 3.70 21.41
CA ASP A 117 16.39 3.06 21.98
C ASP A 117 16.28 3.16 23.50
N GLU A 118 15.90 2.07 24.19
CA GLU A 118 15.76 2.07 25.65
C GLU A 118 17.10 2.24 26.39
N ALA A 119 18.22 1.87 25.75
CA ALA A 119 19.54 2.06 26.34
C ALA A 119 20.02 3.52 26.22
N ARG A 120 19.58 4.24 25.18
CA ARG A 120 19.92 5.65 24.94
C ARG A 120 18.70 6.43 24.43
N PRO A 121 17.74 6.72 25.32
CA PRO A 121 16.45 7.29 24.91
C PRO A 121 16.57 8.73 24.41
N ALA A 122 15.78 9.09 23.40
CA ALA A 122 15.68 10.44 22.87
C ALA A 122 14.22 10.84 22.61
N PHE A 123 13.72 11.84 23.34
CA PHE A 123 12.30 12.22 23.34
C PHE A 123 11.98 13.53 22.61
N GLY A 124 13.01 14.24 22.14
CA GLY A 124 12.83 15.50 21.44
C GLY A 124 12.26 15.30 20.03
N VAL A 125 11.74 16.39 19.46
CA VAL A 125 11.24 16.43 18.07
C VAL A 125 12.33 16.08 17.05
N ASN A 126 13.61 16.33 17.38
CA ASN A 126 14.73 15.89 16.55
C ASN A 126 14.78 14.35 16.53
N PRO A 127 14.48 13.72 15.39
CA PRO A 127 14.18 12.31 15.38
C PRO A 127 15.41 11.44 15.05
N PHE A 128 16.55 12.04 14.68
CA PHE A 128 17.75 11.33 14.24
C PHE A 128 18.33 10.33 15.24
N PRO A 129 18.32 10.59 16.57
CA PRO A 129 18.83 9.60 17.53
C PRO A 129 17.95 8.35 17.67
N ASN A 130 16.70 8.39 17.21
CA ASN A 130 15.76 7.28 17.38
C ASN A 130 15.96 6.22 16.27
N PRO A 131 16.08 4.94 16.65
CA PRO A 131 16.25 3.85 15.68
C PRO A 131 15.00 3.66 14.83
N LEU A 132 15.18 3.02 13.66
CA LEU A 132 14.08 2.61 12.80
C LEU A 132 13.66 1.18 13.10
N SER A 133 12.38 0.88 12.90
CA SER A 133 11.85 -0.47 12.93
C SER A 133 10.89 -0.65 11.76
N CYS A 134 10.95 -1.81 11.12
CA CYS A 134 10.09 -2.18 10.02
C CYS A 134 9.30 -3.45 10.35
N TYR A 135 7.99 -3.39 10.18
CA TYR A 135 7.08 -4.50 10.37
C TYR A 135 6.23 -4.73 9.12
N ILE A 136 5.85 -5.97 8.85
CA ILE A 136 4.83 -6.32 7.86
C ILE A 136 3.85 -7.27 8.52
N GLY A 137 2.60 -6.83 8.71
CA GLY A 137 1.50 -7.65 9.21
C GLY A 137 0.52 -8.06 8.11
N ALA A 138 -0.18 -9.17 8.30
CA ALA A 138 -1.18 -9.70 7.37
C ALA A 138 -2.45 -10.16 8.11
N TRP A 139 -3.62 -9.88 7.53
CA TRP A 139 -4.91 -10.39 8.02
C TRP A 139 -5.93 -10.47 6.88
N ASP A 140 -6.94 -11.30 7.07
CA ASP A 140 -8.07 -11.40 6.15
C ASP A 140 -8.87 -10.09 6.15
N TRP A 141 -9.18 -9.55 4.97
CA TRP A 141 -9.87 -8.26 4.86
C TRP A 141 -10.89 -8.29 3.73
N GLY A 142 -12.17 -8.20 4.10
CA GLY A 142 -13.30 -8.04 3.18
C GLY A 142 -13.35 -6.69 2.45
N LYS A 143 -14.49 -6.33 1.88
CA LYS A 143 -14.68 -5.09 1.11
C LYS A 143 -14.74 -3.87 2.04
N TYR A 144 -13.90 -2.84 1.79
CA TYR A 144 -13.70 -1.71 2.71
C TYR A 144 -14.93 -0.80 2.87
N LEU A 145 -15.69 -0.58 1.79
CA LEU A 145 -16.90 0.26 1.80
C LEU A 145 -18.20 -0.55 1.91
N GLY A 146 -18.10 -1.87 2.16
CA GLY A 146 -19.24 -2.78 2.29
C GLY A 146 -19.53 -3.57 1.01
N ASP A 147 -20.27 -4.68 1.15
CA ASP A 147 -20.47 -5.64 0.06
C ASP A 147 -21.29 -5.08 -1.10
N GLU A 148 -22.28 -4.22 -0.79
CA GLU A 148 -23.17 -3.57 -1.75
C GLU A 148 -22.52 -2.35 -2.46
N ALA A 149 -21.44 -1.79 -1.90
CA ALA A 149 -20.84 -0.55 -2.39
C ALA A 149 -20.25 -0.69 -3.79
N ILE A 150 -19.71 -1.87 -4.13
CA ILE A 150 -19.09 -2.13 -5.44
C ILE A 150 -20.12 -2.08 -6.58
N GLU A 151 -21.38 -2.42 -6.29
CA GLU A 151 -22.46 -2.48 -7.29
C GLU A 151 -23.36 -1.24 -7.23
N GLN A 152 -23.79 -0.84 -6.04
CA GLN A 152 -24.76 0.24 -5.87
C GLN A 152 -24.11 1.62 -5.78
N GLY A 153 -22.82 1.68 -5.46
CA GLY A 153 -22.10 2.91 -5.15
C GLY A 153 -22.42 3.47 -3.76
N VAL A 154 -21.64 4.46 -3.36
CA VAL A 154 -21.72 5.10 -2.03
C VAL A 154 -22.17 6.55 -2.09
N ASP A 155 -22.80 7.01 -1.00
CA ASP A 155 -23.16 8.42 -0.81
C ASP A 155 -22.01 9.14 -0.09
N VAL A 156 -21.54 10.24 -0.65
CA VAL A 156 -20.37 10.98 -0.14
C VAL A 156 -20.68 12.46 0.03
N CYS A 157 -19.84 13.17 0.79
CA CYS A 157 -19.93 14.61 0.93
C CYS A 157 -18.61 15.30 0.67
N VAL A 158 -18.64 16.57 0.28
CA VAL A 158 -17.46 17.42 0.29
C VAL A 158 -17.21 17.90 1.72
N SER A 159 -16.08 17.51 2.27
CA SER A 159 -15.63 17.83 3.63
C SER A 159 -15.37 19.33 3.80
N SER A 160 -15.57 19.83 5.01
CA SER A 160 -15.18 21.19 5.41
C SER A 160 -13.67 21.29 5.74
N TRP A 161 -13.02 20.15 5.99
CA TRP A 161 -11.57 20.06 6.10
C TRP A 161 -10.93 19.94 4.72
N ASN A 162 -10.02 20.87 4.40
CA ASN A 162 -9.16 20.78 3.23
C ASN A 162 -8.06 19.72 3.41
N ARG A 163 -7.52 19.24 2.28
CA ARG A 163 -6.31 18.43 2.21
C ARG A 163 -5.09 19.27 2.56
N LEU A 164 -3.99 18.59 2.89
CA LEU A 164 -2.72 19.20 3.26
C LEU A 164 -2.18 20.06 2.10
N SER A 165 -1.79 21.31 2.38
CA SER A 165 -1.20 22.20 1.38
C SER A 165 0.16 21.70 0.91
N PRO A 166 0.53 21.91 -0.37
CA PRO A 166 1.89 21.68 -0.84
C PRO A 166 2.94 22.39 0.05
N ASN A 167 4.10 21.76 0.25
CA ASN A 167 5.18 22.28 1.08
C ASN A 167 4.85 22.48 2.59
N SER A 168 3.69 22.03 3.08
CA SER A 168 3.41 21.91 4.52
C SER A 168 3.72 20.50 5.02
N MET A 169 3.03 19.50 4.48
CA MET A 169 3.24 18.07 4.70
C MET A 169 3.34 17.38 3.33
N PRO A 170 4.34 16.51 3.09
CA PRO A 170 4.52 15.86 1.80
C PRO A 170 3.44 14.79 1.57
N VAL A 171 2.41 15.14 0.79
CA VAL A 171 1.32 14.22 0.39
C VAL A 171 1.80 13.05 -0.49
N MET A 172 2.96 13.19 -1.14
CA MET A 172 3.57 12.09 -1.91
C MET A 172 4.07 10.95 -1.01
N ALA A 173 4.35 11.24 0.27
CA ALA A 173 4.73 10.21 1.23
C ALA A 173 3.47 9.65 1.91
N LYS A 174 3.35 8.33 1.94
CA LYS A 174 2.27 7.65 2.66
C LYS A 174 2.63 7.55 4.15
N SER A 175 2.53 8.68 4.85
CA SER A 175 2.93 8.82 6.26
C SER A 175 1.76 8.71 7.23
N GLY A 176 2.01 8.13 8.41
CA GLY A 176 1.03 8.07 9.50
C GLY A 176 0.53 9.45 9.93
N ALA A 177 1.39 10.47 9.98
CA ALA A 177 1.01 11.84 10.35
C ALA A 177 -0.06 12.43 9.42
N ASN A 178 -0.01 12.11 8.11
CA ASN A 178 -0.99 12.63 7.14
C ASN A 178 -2.41 12.11 7.41
N TYR A 179 -2.54 10.96 8.09
CA TYR A 179 -3.84 10.33 8.33
C TYR A 179 -4.67 11.00 9.42
N MET A 180 -4.10 11.89 10.24
CA MET A 180 -4.92 12.72 11.15
C MET A 180 -5.88 13.62 10.37
N ASN A 181 -5.42 14.21 9.25
CA ASN A 181 -6.27 14.98 8.34
C ASN A 181 -7.34 14.08 7.68
N SER A 182 -6.94 12.90 7.18
CA SER A 182 -7.87 11.92 6.61
C SER A 182 -8.95 11.49 7.61
N GLN A 183 -8.60 11.29 8.89
CA GLN A 183 -9.56 10.94 9.92
C GLN A 183 -10.59 12.05 10.15
N LEU A 184 -10.19 13.33 10.15
CA LEU A 184 -11.14 14.45 10.29
C LEU A 184 -12.17 14.46 9.15
N ILE A 185 -11.71 14.27 7.91
CA ILE A 185 -12.56 14.16 6.71
C ILE A 185 -13.55 13.00 6.86
N LYS A 186 -13.06 11.80 7.21
CA LYS A 186 -13.88 10.60 7.38
C LYS A 186 -14.90 10.75 8.51
N MET A 187 -14.46 11.24 9.67
CA MET A 187 -15.32 11.41 10.85
C MET A 187 -16.43 12.41 10.59
N GLU A 188 -16.15 13.51 9.88
CA GLU A 188 -17.19 14.47 9.46
C GLU A 188 -18.23 13.80 8.56
N ALA A 189 -17.81 13.05 7.53
CA ALA A 189 -18.71 12.35 6.63
C ALA A 189 -19.63 11.36 7.39
N ILE A 190 -19.04 10.52 8.25
CA ILE A 190 -19.80 9.56 9.07
C ILE A 190 -20.82 10.27 9.95
N LYS A 191 -20.42 11.34 10.65
CA LYS A 191 -21.33 12.11 11.53
C LYS A 191 -22.48 12.75 10.77
N ASN A 192 -22.29 13.03 9.49
CA ASN A 192 -23.31 13.62 8.61
C ASN A 192 -24.10 12.58 7.81
N GLY A 193 -23.90 11.28 8.07
CA GLY A 193 -24.65 10.19 7.45
C GLY A 193 -24.15 9.78 6.06
N TYR A 194 -22.93 10.15 5.68
CA TYR A 194 -22.29 9.74 4.44
C TYR A 194 -21.31 8.59 4.67
N ALA A 195 -21.03 7.83 3.62
CA ALA A 195 -20.08 6.73 3.66
C ALA A 195 -18.63 7.23 3.68
N GLU A 196 -18.32 8.31 2.97
CA GLU A 196 -16.96 8.85 2.80
C GLU A 196 -16.98 10.36 2.53
N GLY A 197 -15.86 11.04 2.80
CA GLY A 197 -15.67 12.47 2.53
C GLY A 197 -14.69 12.72 1.39
N ILE A 198 -15.00 13.68 0.52
CA ILE A 198 -14.11 14.25 -0.50
C ILE A 198 -13.48 15.51 0.06
N ALA A 199 -12.16 15.59 0.05
CA ALA A 199 -11.43 16.80 0.40
C ALA A 199 -11.12 17.65 -0.83
N LEU A 200 -11.08 18.96 -0.62
CA LEU A 200 -10.55 19.92 -1.58
C LEU A 200 -9.10 20.27 -1.21
N ASP A 201 -8.30 20.66 -2.20
CA ASP A 201 -7.00 21.29 -1.95
C ASP A 201 -7.18 22.71 -1.37
N ASP A 202 -6.07 23.38 -1.09
CA ASP A 202 -6.04 24.73 -0.51
C ASP A 202 -6.48 25.84 -1.47
N ARG A 203 -6.67 25.51 -2.75
CA ARG A 203 -7.19 26.41 -3.79
C ARG A 203 -8.68 26.16 -4.05
N GLY A 204 -9.28 25.15 -3.42
CA GLY A 204 -10.68 24.77 -3.60
C GLY A 204 -10.95 23.85 -4.80
N PHE A 205 -9.91 23.27 -5.42
CA PHE A 205 -10.08 22.20 -6.39
C PHE A 205 -10.23 20.85 -5.69
N VAL A 206 -10.90 19.90 -6.34
CA VAL A 206 -11.04 18.54 -5.81
C VAL A 206 -9.66 17.90 -5.69
N SER A 207 -9.38 17.35 -4.52
CA SER A 207 -8.17 16.59 -4.23
C SER A 207 -8.48 15.09 -4.33
N GLU A 208 -8.94 14.47 -3.25
CA GLU A 208 -9.20 13.04 -3.16
C GLU A 208 -10.20 12.74 -2.02
N GLY A 209 -10.60 11.48 -1.86
CA GLY A 209 -11.31 11.02 -0.67
C GLY A 209 -10.42 11.03 0.57
N SER A 210 -10.95 10.64 1.74
CA SER A 210 -10.10 10.57 2.94
C SER A 210 -8.96 9.55 2.81
N GLY A 211 -9.15 8.47 2.04
CA GLY A 211 -8.17 7.40 1.83
C GLY A 211 -8.04 6.90 0.39
N GLU A 212 -8.72 7.53 -0.57
CA GLU A 212 -8.91 7.05 -1.94
C GLU A 212 -8.71 8.17 -2.95
N ASN A 213 -8.06 7.92 -4.09
CA ASN A 213 -8.08 8.88 -5.20
C ASN A 213 -9.45 8.90 -5.88
N ILE A 214 -9.84 10.03 -6.49
CA ILE A 214 -11.13 10.21 -7.15
C ILE A 214 -11.00 10.34 -8.67
N PHE A 215 -11.99 9.81 -9.37
CA PHE A 215 -12.16 9.92 -10.81
C PHE A 215 -13.58 10.40 -11.14
N LEU A 216 -13.67 11.15 -12.24
CA LEU A 216 -14.88 11.72 -12.79
C LEU A 216 -15.01 11.31 -14.25
N VAL A 217 -16.22 10.94 -14.66
CA VAL A 217 -16.55 10.67 -16.06
C VAL A 217 -17.44 11.78 -16.57
N HIS A 218 -17.08 12.34 -17.73
CA HIS A 218 -17.87 13.34 -18.43
C HIS A 218 -17.70 13.21 -19.94
N ASP A 219 -18.80 13.13 -20.68
CA ASP A 219 -18.83 12.98 -22.14
C ASP A 219 -17.93 11.82 -22.64
N GLY A 220 -18.00 10.69 -21.93
CA GLY A 220 -17.24 9.48 -22.25
C GLY A 220 -15.73 9.56 -21.91
N LYS A 221 -15.26 10.62 -21.24
CA LYS A 221 -13.86 10.82 -20.85
C LYS A 221 -13.69 10.66 -19.35
N VAL A 222 -12.61 9.99 -18.95
CA VAL A 222 -12.19 9.85 -17.55
C VAL A 222 -11.26 11.00 -17.18
N ILE A 223 -11.55 11.66 -16.07
CA ILE A 223 -10.84 12.84 -15.56
C ILE A 223 -10.44 12.57 -14.11
N THR A 224 -9.19 12.83 -13.74
CA THR A 224 -8.73 12.72 -12.34
C THR A 224 -7.83 13.91 -11.97
N PRO A 225 -7.82 14.36 -10.71
CA PRO A 225 -6.94 15.43 -10.28
C PRO A 225 -5.45 15.08 -10.53
N PRO A 226 -4.61 16.03 -10.96
CA PRO A 226 -3.17 15.83 -11.06
C PRO A 226 -2.53 15.76 -9.67
N LEU A 227 -1.32 15.20 -9.58
CA LEU A 227 -0.56 15.10 -8.32
C LEU A 227 -0.36 16.45 -7.61
N SER A 228 -0.37 17.56 -8.36
CA SER A 228 -0.30 18.93 -7.85
C SER A 228 -1.57 19.40 -7.13
N SER A 229 -2.60 18.56 -6.99
CA SER A 229 -3.85 18.84 -6.27
C SER A 229 -3.87 18.17 -4.88
N SER A 230 -2.70 18.09 -4.23
CA SER A 230 -2.53 17.53 -2.89
C SER A 230 -2.98 16.07 -2.71
N ILE A 231 -2.83 15.24 -3.75
CA ILE A 231 -3.21 13.82 -3.73
C ILE A 231 -2.01 12.89 -3.50
N LEU A 232 -2.27 11.70 -2.95
CA LEU A 232 -1.30 10.61 -2.94
C LEU A 232 -1.19 10.03 -4.37
N PRO A 233 0.02 9.71 -4.89
CA PRO A 233 0.17 8.94 -6.12
C PRO A 233 -0.29 7.47 -5.89
N GLY A 234 -1.60 7.23 -5.97
CA GLY A 234 -2.18 5.91 -5.74
C GLY A 234 -1.77 4.89 -6.78
N ILE A 235 -1.46 3.67 -6.32
CA ILE A 235 -1.09 2.56 -7.21
C ILE A 235 -2.34 2.02 -7.93
N THR A 236 -3.50 1.97 -7.26
CA THR A 236 -4.78 1.68 -7.91
C THR A 236 -5.16 2.76 -8.93
N ARG A 237 -4.91 4.04 -8.63
CA ARG A 237 -5.09 5.15 -9.57
C ARG A 237 -4.26 4.95 -10.84
N ASP A 238 -2.96 4.66 -10.67
CA ASP A 238 -2.06 4.35 -11.80
C ASP A 238 -2.56 3.14 -12.60
N SER A 239 -2.99 2.06 -11.93
CA SER A 239 -3.58 0.89 -12.59
C SER A 239 -4.83 1.24 -13.39
N VAL A 240 -5.74 2.06 -12.84
CA VAL A 240 -6.95 2.52 -13.56
C VAL A 240 -6.60 3.36 -14.78
N ILE A 241 -5.61 4.26 -14.69
CA ILE A 241 -5.15 5.05 -15.84
C ILE A 241 -4.62 4.14 -16.94
N GLN A 242 -3.85 3.09 -16.59
CA GLN A 242 -3.36 2.12 -17.57
C GLN A 242 -4.48 1.27 -18.17
N ILE A 243 -5.45 0.83 -17.36
CA ILE A 243 -6.65 0.12 -17.83
C ILE A 243 -7.46 1.00 -18.80
N CYS A 244 -7.64 2.29 -18.51
CA CYS A 244 -8.34 3.21 -19.41
C CYS A 244 -7.66 3.25 -20.79
N ARG A 245 -6.31 3.30 -20.83
CA ARG A 245 -5.55 3.29 -22.08
C ARG A 245 -5.74 2.00 -22.87
N GLU A 246 -5.73 0.83 -22.21
CA GLU A 246 -5.99 -0.46 -22.86
C GLU A 246 -7.43 -0.58 -23.40
N LEU A 247 -8.40 -0.02 -22.67
CA LEU A 247 -9.80 -0.02 -23.07
C LEU A 247 -10.16 1.10 -24.07
N GLU A 248 -9.15 1.86 -24.52
CA GLU A 248 -9.28 3.02 -25.42
C GLU A 248 -10.25 4.08 -24.86
N ILE A 249 -10.34 4.19 -23.54
CA ILE A 249 -11.11 5.23 -22.84
C ILE A 249 -10.21 6.45 -22.65
N PRO A 250 -10.58 7.63 -23.20
CA PRO A 250 -9.78 8.83 -23.02
C PRO A 250 -9.63 9.19 -21.54
N VAL A 251 -8.39 9.36 -21.07
CA VAL A 251 -8.09 9.71 -19.68
C VAL A 251 -7.25 10.98 -19.62
N GLN A 252 -7.63 11.91 -18.74
CA GLN A 252 -6.96 13.19 -18.56
C GLN A 252 -6.70 13.49 -17.08
N GLU A 253 -5.49 13.95 -16.78
CA GLU A 253 -5.14 14.50 -15.47
C GLU A 253 -5.29 16.03 -15.52
N THR A 254 -6.28 16.59 -14.83
CA THR A 254 -6.53 18.05 -14.79
C THR A 254 -7.25 18.48 -13.51
N GLY A 255 -7.19 19.76 -13.18
CA GLY A 255 -7.88 20.32 -12.02
C GLY A 255 -9.39 20.19 -12.17
N ILE A 256 -10.07 19.72 -11.12
CA ILE A 256 -11.52 19.53 -11.10
C ILE A 256 -12.12 20.51 -10.09
N GLN A 257 -13.07 21.34 -10.53
CA GLN A 257 -13.82 22.22 -9.63
C GLN A 257 -14.81 21.41 -8.80
N ARG A 258 -15.08 21.82 -7.56
CA ARG A 258 -16.11 21.19 -6.71
C ARG A 258 -17.44 20.99 -7.44
N ALA A 259 -17.91 22.01 -8.16
CA ALA A 259 -19.19 21.97 -8.86
C ALA A 259 -19.26 20.91 -9.97
N ALA A 260 -18.12 20.51 -10.54
CA ALA A 260 -18.07 19.46 -11.55
C ALA A 260 -18.52 18.10 -11.01
N LEU A 261 -18.36 17.85 -9.70
CA LEU A 261 -18.84 16.62 -9.06
C LEU A 261 -20.37 16.44 -9.18
N TYR A 262 -21.13 17.54 -9.28
CA TYR A 262 -22.59 17.52 -9.30
C TYR A 262 -23.18 17.33 -10.69
N VAL A 263 -22.37 17.56 -11.73
CA VAL A 263 -22.79 17.48 -13.14
C VAL A 263 -22.02 16.40 -13.91
N ALA A 264 -21.25 15.58 -13.20
CA ALA A 264 -20.57 14.42 -13.75
C ALA A 264 -21.58 13.34 -14.17
N ASP A 265 -21.23 12.61 -15.24
CA ASP A 265 -22.00 11.43 -15.67
C ASP A 265 -21.79 10.28 -14.69
N GLU A 266 -20.56 10.08 -14.24
CA GLU A 266 -20.17 9.07 -13.26
C GLU A 266 -19.06 9.60 -12.34
N LEU A 267 -18.98 9.06 -11.13
CA LEU A 267 -17.89 9.30 -10.18
C LEU A 267 -17.50 7.97 -9.53
N PHE A 268 -16.21 7.81 -9.25
CA PHE A 268 -15.73 6.65 -8.49
C PHE A 268 -14.43 6.94 -7.74
N PHE A 269 -14.24 6.20 -6.65
CA PHE A 269 -13.00 6.16 -5.88
C PHE A 269 -12.10 5.02 -6.31
N THR A 270 -10.80 5.20 -6.08
CA THR A 270 -9.78 4.16 -6.24
C THR A 270 -8.82 4.09 -5.05
N GLY A 271 -8.50 2.89 -4.60
CA GLY A 271 -7.50 2.65 -3.56
C GLY A 271 -7.28 1.15 -3.33
N THR A 272 -6.24 0.75 -2.59
CA THR A 272 -6.03 -0.69 -2.35
C THR A 272 -7.18 -1.30 -1.53
N ALA A 273 -7.64 -0.59 -0.50
CA ALA A 273 -8.71 -1.07 0.37
C ALA A 273 -10.10 -0.94 -0.30
N ALA A 274 -10.36 0.22 -0.91
CA ALA A 274 -11.61 0.59 -1.57
C ALA A 274 -11.74 0.07 -3.02
N GLU A 275 -10.67 -0.51 -3.57
CA GLU A 275 -10.61 -1.05 -4.93
C GLU A 275 -11.07 -0.01 -5.97
N VAL A 276 -12.10 -0.31 -6.77
CA VAL A 276 -12.79 0.67 -7.63
C VAL A 276 -14.24 0.76 -7.15
N THR A 277 -14.58 1.82 -6.41
CA THR A 277 -15.91 1.97 -5.79
C THR A 277 -16.70 3.11 -6.42
N PRO A 278 -17.89 2.85 -7.02
CA PRO A 278 -18.74 3.89 -7.58
C PRO A 278 -19.26 4.87 -6.51
N ILE A 279 -19.50 6.11 -6.90
CA ILE A 279 -20.11 7.16 -6.07
C ILE A 279 -21.46 7.51 -6.70
N ARG A 280 -22.54 7.26 -5.96
CA ARG A 280 -23.91 7.47 -6.46
C ARG A 280 -24.49 8.84 -6.16
N SER A 281 -24.00 9.50 -5.12
CA SER A 281 -24.39 10.87 -4.78
C SER A 281 -23.26 11.63 -4.08
N VAL A 282 -23.21 12.95 -4.32
CA VAL A 282 -22.31 13.89 -3.63
C VAL A 282 -23.15 14.99 -3.01
N ASP A 283 -23.00 15.24 -1.71
CA ASP A 283 -23.77 16.26 -0.98
C ASP A 283 -25.30 16.08 -1.14
N LYS A 284 -25.77 14.82 -1.21
CA LYS A 284 -27.17 14.43 -1.49
C LYS A 284 -27.66 14.81 -2.89
N ILE A 285 -26.78 15.25 -3.77
CA ILE A 285 -27.06 15.44 -5.19
C ILE A 285 -26.68 14.15 -5.92
N LYS A 286 -27.66 13.59 -6.62
CA LYS A 286 -27.50 12.38 -7.41
C LYS A 286 -26.47 12.60 -8.54
N VAL A 287 -25.55 11.66 -8.69
CA VAL A 287 -24.57 11.64 -9.81
C VAL A 287 -25.15 10.76 -10.91
N GLY A 288 -25.27 11.28 -12.13
CA GLY A 288 -25.84 10.56 -13.27
C GLY A 288 -27.14 9.81 -12.94
N THR A 289 -27.11 8.49 -13.10
CA THR A 289 -28.26 7.60 -12.83
C THR A 289 -28.40 7.18 -11.36
N GLY A 290 -27.48 7.59 -10.48
CA GLY A 290 -27.45 7.26 -9.04
C GLY A 290 -27.11 5.81 -8.75
N HIS A 291 -26.42 5.16 -9.69
CA HIS A 291 -25.89 3.81 -9.60
C HIS A 291 -24.52 3.77 -10.28
N ARG A 292 -23.86 2.60 -10.28
CA ARG A 292 -22.64 2.39 -11.08
C ARG A 292 -22.92 2.71 -12.55
N GLY A 293 -22.13 3.60 -13.13
CA GLY A 293 -22.20 3.92 -14.56
C GLY A 293 -21.41 2.94 -15.43
N GLU A 294 -21.59 3.05 -16.74
CA GLU A 294 -21.08 2.11 -17.74
C GLU A 294 -19.54 2.14 -17.83
N ILE A 295 -18.92 3.33 -17.81
CA ILE A 295 -17.46 3.45 -17.89
C ILE A 295 -16.82 2.93 -16.61
N THR A 296 -17.40 3.26 -15.46
CA THR A 296 -16.97 2.76 -14.15
C THR A 296 -17.07 1.24 -14.11
N GLU A 297 -18.16 0.64 -14.60
CA GLU A 297 -18.32 -0.80 -14.69
C GLU A 297 -17.23 -1.46 -15.56
N ARG A 298 -16.98 -0.94 -16.76
CA ARG A 298 -15.95 -1.48 -17.66
C ARG A 298 -14.56 -1.46 -17.02
N ILE A 299 -14.22 -0.36 -16.35
CA ILE A 299 -12.93 -0.22 -15.63
C ILE A 299 -12.87 -1.19 -14.46
N GLN A 300 -13.94 -1.26 -13.66
CA GLN A 300 -14.04 -2.11 -12.48
C GLN A 300 -13.94 -3.60 -12.85
N GLN A 301 -14.65 -4.04 -13.89
CA GLN A 301 -14.57 -5.42 -14.38
C GLN A 301 -13.14 -5.77 -14.83
N ALA A 302 -12.51 -4.90 -15.63
CA ALA A 302 -11.13 -5.12 -16.06
C ALA A 302 -10.15 -5.16 -14.88
N TYR A 303 -10.32 -4.26 -13.89
CA TYR A 303 -9.52 -4.25 -12.67
C TYR A 303 -9.63 -5.57 -11.90
N PHE A 304 -10.86 -6.06 -11.67
CA PHE A 304 -11.07 -7.29 -10.93
C PHE A 304 -10.54 -8.52 -11.65
N GLN A 305 -10.84 -8.67 -12.95
CA GLN A 305 -10.29 -9.75 -13.78
C GLN A 305 -8.76 -9.78 -13.74
N ILE A 306 -8.10 -8.61 -13.74
CA ILE A 306 -6.66 -8.52 -13.60
C ILE A 306 -6.23 -8.96 -12.19
N THR A 307 -6.87 -8.48 -11.13
CA THR A 307 -6.45 -8.79 -9.75
C THR A 307 -6.59 -10.26 -9.38
N VAL A 308 -7.53 -10.98 -10.00
CA VAL A 308 -7.71 -12.43 -9.82
C VAL A 308 -7.00 -13.28 -10.87
N GLY A 309 -6.27 -12.65 -11.80
CA GLY A 309 -5.46 -13.33 -12.82
C GLY A 309 -6.23 -13.88 -14.03
N GLU A 310 -7.50 -13.55 -14.21
CA GLU A 310 -8.34 -13.93 -15.36
C GLU A 310 -7.99 -13.12 -16.63
N ARG A 311 -7.45 -11.91 -16.45
CA ARG A 311 -7.01 -11.03 -17.54
C ARG A 311 -5.55 -10.64 -17.34
N PRO A 312 -4.70 -10.65 -18.39
CA PRO A 312 -3.35 -10.12 -18.28
C PRO A 312 -3.37 -8.63 -17.94
N ALA A 313 -2.52 -8.24 -17.00
CA ALA A 313 -2.26 -6.84 -16.71
C ALA A 313 -1.36 -6.20 -17.80
N PRO A 314 -1.39 -4.86 -17.95
CA PRO A 314 -0.45 -4.13 -18.83
C PRO A 314 1.03 -4.33 -18.47
N GLY A 315 1.32 -4.80 -17.25
CA GLY A 315 2.65 -5.14 -16.78
C GLY A 315 2.63 -6.28 -15.76
N ASN A 316 3.77 -6.57 -15.14
CA ASN A 316 3.89 -7.65 -14.15
C ASN A 316 3.30 -7.23 -12.79
N TRP A 317 1.97 -7.16 -12.71
CA TRP A 317 1.26 -6.69 -11.52
C TRP A 317 0.94 -7.78 -10.49
N LEU A 318 1.09 -9.06 -10.82
CA LEU A 318 0.77 -10.14 -9.89
C LEU A 318 2.05 -10.88 -9.46
N THR A 319 2.34 -10.85 -8.17
CA THR A 319 3.37 -11.69 -7.56
C THR A 319 2.71 -12.93 -6.94
N TYR A 320 2.79 -14.07 -7.63
CA TYR A 320 2.20 -15.33 -7.16
C TYR A 320 3.02 -15.92 -6.00
N VAL A 321 2.39 -16.03 -4.83
CA VAL A 321 3.05 -16.43 -3.58
C VAL A 321 3.63 -17.84 -3.66
N ASN A 322 2.90 -18.77 -4.29
CA ASN A 322 3.33 -20.16 -4.40
C ASN A 322 4.47 -20.37 -5.42
N GLU A 323 4.64 -19.47 -6.37
CA GLU A 323 5.68 -19.57 -7.40
C GLU A 323 6.99 -18.93 -6.93
N ALA A 324 6.91 -17.87 -6.12
CA ALA A 324 8.06 -17.29 -5.42
C ALA A 324 8.81 -18.36 -4.58
N ARG A 325 8.08 -19.29 -3.97
CA ARG A 325 8.63 -20.45 -3.25
C ARG A 325 9.53 -21.33 -4.12
N GLN A 326 9.17 -21.57 -5.38
CA GLN A 326 9.90 -22.48 -6.26
C GLN A 326 11.22 -21.88 -6.71
N SER A 327 11.22 -20.58 -7.01
CA SER A 327 12.43 -19.82 -7.32
C SER A 327 13.39 -19.77 -6.13
N GLN A 328 12.89 -19.54 -4.91
CA GLN A 328 13.73 -19.50 -3.70
C GLN A 328 14.29 -20.89 -3.35
N ALA A 329 13.46 -21.94 -3.38
CA ALA A 329 13.92 -23.30 -3.12
C ALA A 329 14.94 -23.80 -4.16
N ALA A 330 14.86 -23.32 -5.41
CA ALA A 330 15.84 -23.60 -6.44
C ALA A 330 17.18 -22.87 -6.19
N LEU A 331 17.12 -21.60 -5.73
CA LEU A 331 18.30 -20.82 -5.34
C LEU A 331 18.99 -21.39 -4.11
N ASP A 332 18.25 -21.74 -3.06
CA ASP A 332 18.77 -22.35 -1.82
C ASP A 332 19.40 -23.73 -2.09
N ASN A 333 18.79 -24.54 -2.96
CA ASN A 333 19.36 -25.82 -3.36
C ASN A 333 20.63 -25.66 -4.22
N ASN A 334 20.72 -24.61 -5.04
CA ASN A 334 21.93 -24.29 -5.79
C ASN A 334 23.04 -23.71 -4.88
N GLY A 335 22.70 -22.86 -3.91
CA GLY A 335 23.64 -22.36 -2.90
C GLY A 335 24.18 -23.47 -1.99
N ARG A 336 23.33 -24.42 -1.57
CA ARG A 336 23.76 -25.62 -0.83
C ARG A 336 24.58 -26.60 -1.67
N ARG A 337 24.39 -26.65 -2.99
CA ARG A 337 25.26 -27.42 -3.91
C ARG A 337 26.60 -26.73 -4.13
N ALA A 338 26.64 -25.40 -4.21
CA ALA A 338 27.88 -24.62 -4.31
C ALA A 338 28.73 -24.69 -3.03
N ALA A 339 28.09 -24.79 -1.85
CA ALA A 339 28.76 -24.95 -0.55
C ALA A 339 29.34 -26.37 -0.30
N LYS A 340 29.22 -27.30 -1.25
CA LYS A 340 29.77 -28.67 -1.18
C LYS A 340 30.98 -28.89 -2.12
N GLN A 341 31.79 -27.86 -2.38
CA GLN A 341 33.18 -28.07 -2.77
C GLN A 341 34.05 -28.03 -1.51
N PRO A 342 34.93 -29.02 -1.27
CA PRO A 342 35.74 -29.03 -0.06
C PRO A 342 36.69 -27.84 -0.06
N ALA A 343 36.70 -27.10 1.05
CA ALA A 343 37.69 -26.09 1.35
C ALA A 343 39.10 -26.71 1.29
N PHE A 344 40.01 -26.00 0.63
CA PHE A 344 41.43 -26.31 0.56
C PHE A 344 42.02 -26.57 1.96
N SER A 345 42.76 -27.67 2.13
CA SER A 345 43.48 -27.98 3.36
C SER A 345 44.79 -27.15 3.47
N PRO A 346 45.25 -26.78 4.68
CA PRO A 346 46.35 -25.81 4.87
C PRO A 346 47.78 -26.33 4.62
N ASP A 347 47.98 -27.43 3.88
CA ASP A 347 49.30 -28.08 3.73
C ASP A 347 49.98 -27.89 2.36
N SER A 348 49.46 -27.03 1.48
CA SER A 348 50.06 -26.82 0.14
C SER A 348 50.87 -25.53 -0.02
N MET A 349 51.30 -24.87 1.06
CA MET A 349 52.15 -23.67 1.02
C MET A 349 53.58 -23.89 1.53
N LYS A 350 54.21 -25.02 1.17
CA LYS A 350 55.65 -25.23 1.42
C LYS A 350 56.47 -25.81 0.26
N GLU A 351 55.91 -26.04 -0.92
CA GLU A 351 56.69 -26.58 -2.06
C GLU A 351 56.87 -25.62 -3.25
N GLU A 352 56.26 -24.42 -3.25
CA GLU A 352 56.44 -23.45 -4.34
C GLU A 352 57.43 -22.31 -4.02
N ALA A 353 58.02 -22.28 -2.81
CA ALA A 353 59.01 -21.27 -2.44
C ALA A 353 60.48 -21.69 -2.67
N GLU A 354 60.75 -22.94 -3.03
CA GLU A 354 62.13 -23.42 -3.28
C GLU A 354 62.52 -23.52 -4.77
N ASN A 355 61.59 -23.30 -5.71
CA ASN A 355 61.87 -23.42 -7.15
C ASN A 355 62.09 -22.09 -7.90
N PHE A 356 62.16 -20.95 -7.20
CA PHE A 356 62.43 -19.64 -7.81
C PHE A 356 63.79 -19.01 -7.44
N SER A 357 64.69 -19.78 -6.81
CA SER A 357 66.04 -19.32 -6.43
C SER A 357 67.19 -19.96 -7.24
N ALA A 358 66.92 -20.76 -8.28
CA ALA A 358 67.95 -21.50 -9.01
C ALA A 358 68.03 -21.22 -10.53
N ALA A 359 67.57 -20.05 -10.97
CA ALA A 359 67.71 -19.62 -12.37
C ALA A 359 68.04 -18.12 -12.49
N ALA A 360 69.12 -17.68 -11.83
CA ALA A 360 69.75 -16.39 -12.08
C ALA A 360 71.21 -16.39 -11.57
N SER A 361 72.05 -17.26 -12.14
CA SER A 361 73.51 -17.14 -12.07
C SER A 361 74.12 -18.03 -13.15
N ASP A 362 74.19 -17.48 -14.38
CA ASP A 362 75.34 -17.54 -15.30
C ASP A 362 75.02 -16.76 -16.58
#